data_AF-A0A7Z9UUI1-F1
#
_entry.id   AF-A0A7Z9UUI1-F1
#
_cell.length_a   1.000
_cell.length_b   1.000
_cell.length_c   1.000
_cell.angle_alpha   90.00
_cell.angle_beta   90.00
_cell.angle_gamma   90.00
#
_symmetry.space_group_name_H-M   'P 1'
#
loop_
_entity.id
_entity.type
_entity.pdbx_description
1 polymer ?
#
loop_
_entity_poly.entity_id
_entity_poly.type
_entity_poly.pdbx_seq_one_letter_code
_entity_poly.pdbx_strand_id
1 'polypeptide(L)'
;MEEISKLVDLEAFCTYWALEVLLTHADGFTNKGNNYFVYFDPGSDKMYAIPWGVDKTFIPSSYKLPGIYTKTALPSRLYSLPQGRKMYFDALRTLLTDVWNEGAILAEINRLETQLTPVVAADLWYTTAKDWEGNPADFTTSLNLVRNFVKARRSETQRIIDNPPNWKNLLATNRKQNKGNKAGLKYNNKSSGSEGNKNTTQQQVEGWINYLRTTSESQAHQAIQSQKFRALDSKVQWEILNRAKELKLNLSFEEIK
;
A
#
# COMPACT_ATOMS: atom_id res chain seq x y z
N MET A 1 12.68 -3.81 -27.51
CA MET A 1 13.26 -2.68 -26.78
C MET A 1 13.52 -1.54 -27.76
N GLU A 2 14.19 -1.82 -28.88
CA GLU A 2 14.51 -0.85 -29.94
C GLU A 2 13.34 0.01 -30.44
N GLU A 3 12.21 -0.59 -30.85
CA GLU A 3 11.09 0.20 -31.37
C GLU A 3 10.41 1.07 -30.30
N ILE A 4 10.25 0.55 -29.08
CA ILE A 4 9.58 1.32 -28.02
C ILE A 4 10.47 2.47 -27.50
N SER A 5 11.79 2.33 -27.53
CA SER A 5 12.72 3.40 -27.14
C SER A 5 12.72 4.61 -28.08
N LYS A 6 12.15 4.47 -29.28
CA LYS A 6 11.94 5.60 -30.20
C LYS A 6 10.78 6.50 -29.76
N LEU A 7 9.81 5.95 -29.02
CA LEU A 7 8.56 6.62 -28.65
C LEU A 7 8.50 7.00 -27.16
N VAL A 8 9.23 6.28 -26.32
CA VAL A 8 9.19 6.44 -24.86
C VAL A 8 10.61 6.62 -24.36
N ASP A 9 10.81 7.59 -23.48
CA ASP A 9 12.03 7.66 -22.69
C ASP A 9 12.00 6.53 -21.64
N LEU A 10 12.65 5.41 -21.96
CA LEU A 10 12.58 4.20 -21.13
C LEU A 10 13.28 4.37 -19.78
N GLU A 11 14.28 5.24 -19.69
CA GLU A 11 14.96 5.53 -18.43
C GLU A 11 14.02 6.31 -17.51
N ALA A 12 13.45 7.41 -18.02
CA ALA A 12 12.48 8.20 -17.28
C ALA A 12 11.24 7.37 -16.90
N PHE A 13 10.74 6.53 -17.82
CA PHE A 13 9.61 5.65 -17.53
C PHE A 13 9.93 4.59 -16.47
N CYS A 14 11.11 3.97 -16.51
CA CYS A 14 11.51 3.01 -15.47
C CYS A 14 11.69 3.69 -14.11
N THR A 15 12.21 4.92 -14.06
CA THR A 15 12.25 5.73 -12.83
C THR A 15 10.86 6.03 -12.30
N TYR A 16 9.94 6.48 -13.16
CA TYR A 16 8.53 6.69 -12.79
C TYR A 16 7.90 5.42 -12.22
N TRP A 17 8.09 4.29 -12.91
CA TRP A 17 7.53 3.01 -12.50
C TRP A 17 8.10 2.51 -11.17
N ALA A 18 9.42 2.61 -10.99
CA ALA A 18 10.08 2.28 -9.74
C ALA A 18 9.60 3.19 -8.59
N LEU A 19 9.36 4.47 -8.86
CA LEU A 19 8.83 5.42 -7.88
C LEU A 19 7.42 5.08 -7.42
N GLU A 20 6.52 4.67 -8.33
CA GLU A 20 5.18 4.21 -7.94
C GLU A 20 5.24 3.03 -6.99
N VAL A 21 6.13 2.07 -7.26
CA VAL A 21 6.32 0.93 -6.34
C VAL A 21 6.95 1.40 -5.04
N LEU A 22 7.99 2.23 -5.07
CA LEU A 22 8.66 2.75 -3.87
C LEU A 22 7.69 3.48 -2.94
N LEU A 23 6.77 4.28 -3.47
CA LEU A 23 5.76 5.02 -2.71
C LEU A 23 4.46 4.25 -2.46
N THR A 24 4.36 3.00 -2.92
CA THR A 24 3.15 2.17 -2.88
C THR A 24 1.94 2.81 -3.58
N HIS A 25 2.19 3.58 -4.63
CA HIS A 25 1.17 4.23 -5.46
C HIS A 25 0.50 3.22 -6.41
N ALA A 26 -0.30 2.32 -5.83
CA ALA A 26 -0.95 1.24 -6.56
C ALA A 26 -2.14 1.71 -7.43
N ASP A 27 -2.59 2.96 -7.29
CA ASP A 27 -3.67 3.53 -8.13
C ASP A 27 -3.14 4.38 -9.29
N GLY A 28 -1.83 4.30 -9.55
CA GLY A 28 -1.18 5.06 -10.61
C GLY A 28 -1.15 4.36 -11.99
N PHE A 29 -0.33 4.86 -12.91
CA PHE A 29 -0.25 4.42 -14.31
C PHE A 29 0.07 2.93 -14.42
N THR A 30 1.04 2.43 -13.65
CA THR A 30 1.61 1.10 -13.92
C THR A 30 0.75 -0.06 -13.40
N ASN A 31 -0.22 0.23 -12.53
CA ASN A 31 -1.09 -0.75 -11.93
C ASN A 31 -2.58 -0.56 -12.27
N LYS A 32 -3.17 0.60 -11.97
CA LYS A 32 -4.61 0.80 -12.21
C LYS A 32 -4.88 1.60 -13.47
N GLY A 33 -3.85 2.25 -14.03
CA GLY A 33 -3.99 3.09 -15.20
C GLY A 33 -4.76 4.37 -14.89
N ASN A 34 -4.60 4.90 -13.69
CA ASN A 34 -5.20 6.15 -13.22
C ASN A 34 -4.08 7.09 -12.69
N ASN A 35 -4.40 8.34 -12.33
CA ASN A 35 -3.49 9.22 -11.57
C ASN A 35 -2.15 9.55 -12.27
N TYR A 36 -2.22 9.91 -13.55
CA TYR A 36 -1.06 10.37 -14.31
C TYR A 36 -1.43 11.36 -15.43
N PHE A 37 -0.44 12.12 -15.88
CA PHE A 37 -0.43 12.77 -17.18
C PHE A 37 0.61 12.13 -18.10
N VAL A 38 0.40 12.30 -19.40
CA VAL A 38 1.38 11.95 -20.44
C VAL A 38 1.85 13.23 -21.09
N TYR A 39 3.16 13.40 -21.15
CA TYR A 39 3.82 14.52 -21.82
C TYR A 39 4.66 14.00 -22.97
N PHE A 40 4.52 14.60 -24.15
CA PHE A 40 5.39 14.36 -25.30
C PHE A 40 6.34 15.53 -25.41
N ASP A 41 7.63 15.28 -25.19
CA ASP A 41 8.65 16.30 -25.23
C ASP A 41 8.93 16.72 -26.69
N PRO A 42 8.76 18.00 -27.07
CA PRO A 42 8.94 18.43 -28.45
C PRO A 42 10.40 18.39 -28.92
N GLY A 43 11.37 18.30 -28.00
CA GLY A 43 12.79 18.19 -28.34
C GLY A 43 13.18 16.76 -28.74
N SER A 44 12.75 15.77 -27.97
CA SER A 44 13.10 14.35 -28.18
C SER A 44 12.02 13.52 -28.89
N ASP A 45 10.81 14.06 -29.03
CA ASP A 45 9.59 13.38 -29.50
C ASP A 45 9.25 12.11 -28.68
N LYS A 46 9.66 12.10 -27.41
CA LYS A 46 9.46 10.97 -26.49
C LYS A 46 8.38 11.25 -25.46
N MET A 47 7.67 10.18 -25.12
CA MET A 47 6.70 10.14 -24.05
C MET A 47 7.37 10.08 -22.67
N TYR A 48 6.90 10.93 -21.77
CA TYR A 48 7.17 10.93 -20.32
C TYR A 48 5.85 10.75 -19.56
N ALA A 49 5.90 9.98 -18.47
CA ALA A 49 4.80 9.86 -17.52
C ALA A 49 5.03 10.83 -16.36
N ILE A 50 3.98 11.55 -15.95
CA ILE A 50 4.02 12.51 -14.83
C ILE A 50 3.02 12.05 -13.78
N PRO A 51 3.41 11.88 -12.50
CA PRO A 51 2.50 11.42 -11.46
C PRO A 51 1.51 12.53 -11.10
N TRP A 52 0.28 12.17 -10.79
CA TRP A 52 -0.77 13.10 -10.36
C TRP A 52 -1.67 12.43 -9.34
N GLY A 53 -2.28 13.16 -8.39
CA GLY A 53 -3.21 12.53 -7.42
C GLY A 53 -2.54 11.43 -6.57
N VAL A 54 -1.40 11.76 -5.95
CA VAL A 54 -0.58 10.81 -5.17
C VAL A 54 -0.98 10.74 -3.70
N ASP A 55 -2.21 11.12 -3.35
CA ASP A 55 -2.73 11.09 -1.98
C ASP A 55 -2.80 9.67 -1.42
N LYS A 56 -3.07 8.67 -2.27
CA LYS A 56 -3.07 7.26 -1.90
C LYS A 56 -1.68 6.62 -2.05
N THR A 57 -0.74 7.12 -1.26
CA THR A 57 0.66 6.64 -1.16
C THR A 57 1.05 6.42 0.31
N PHE A 58 2.29 5.95 0.55
CA PHE A 58 2.81 5.62 1.89
C PHE A 58 1.97 4.57 2.63
N ILE A 59 1.35 3.65 1.88
CA ILE A 59 0.50 2.58 2.39
C ILE A 59 1.40 1.48 2.96
N PRO A 60 1.25 1.10 4.24
CA PRO A 60 2.08 0.09 4.87
C PRO A 60 2.04 -1.28 4.19
N SER A 61 3.09 -2.08 4.34
CA SER A 61 3.20 -3.42 3.77
C SER A 61 2.15 -4.42 4.28
N SER A 62 1.49 -4.14 5.40
CA SER A 62 0.34 -4.90 5.90
C SER A 62 -0.79 -5.02 4.86
N TYR A 63 -0.88 -4.08 3.91
CA TYR A 63 -1.82 -4.12 2.79
C TYR A 63 -1.45 -5.12 1.68
N LYS A 64 -0.34 -5.87 1.84
CA LYS A 64 0.11 -6.96 0.95
C LYS A 64 0.12 -6.55 -0.53
N LEU A 65 0.54 -5.33 -0.81
CA LEU A 65 0.69 -4.85 -2.18
C LEU A 65 1.78 -5.64 -2.91
N PRO A 66 1.63 -5.90 -4.22
CA PRO A 66 2.64 -6.63 -4.96
C PRO A 66 3.93 -5.80 -5.02
N GLY A 67 5.09 -6.46 -4.92
CA GLY A 67 6.40 -5.81 -5.06
C GLY A 67 6.71 -5.30 -6.47
N ILE A 68 5.74 -5.35 -7.39
CA ILE A 68 5.84 -4.79 -8.72
C ILE A 68 4.45 -4.52 -9.30
N TYR A 69 4.32 -3.44 -10.08
CA TYR A 69 3.09 -3.02 -10.74
C TYR A 69 3.19 -3.25 -12.25
N THR A 70 2.40 -4.18 -12.80
CA THR A 70 2.54 -4.64 -14.21
C THR A 70 1.21 -4.83 -14.92
N LYS A 71 0.17 -4.13 -14.47
CA LYS A 71 -1.20 -4.37 -14.98
C LYS A 71 -1.52 -3.61 -16.26
N THR A 72 -0.86 -2.48 -16.50
CA THR A 72 -0.97 -1.77 -17.79
C THR A 72 0.02 -2.30 -18.82
N ALA A 73 -0.25 -2.01 -20.10
CA ALA A 73 0.43 -2.68 -21.21
C ALA A 73 1.95 -2.47 -21.23
N LEU A 74 2.41 -1.23 -21.03
CA LEU A 74 3.82 -0.86 -21.09
C LEU A 74 4.68 -1.55 -20.00
N PRO A 75 4.40 -1.41 -18.69
CA PRO A 75 5.19 -2.10 -17.66
C PRO A 75 5.06 -3.61 -17.74
N SER A 76 3.89 -4.15 -18.14
CA SER A 76 3.73 -5.59 -18.39
C SER A 76 4.67 -6.10 -19.47
N ARG A 77 4.76 -5.37 -20.60
CA ARG A 77 5.64 -5.73 -21.72
C ARG A 77 7.11 -5.59 -21.34
N LEU A 78 7.50 -4.49 -20.70
CA LEU A 78 8.88 -4.27 -20.25
C LEU A 78 9.31 -5.35 -19.26
N TYR A 79 8.47 -5.71 -18.28
CA TYR A 79 8.81 -6.75 -17.31
C TYR A 79 8.97 -8.14 -17.93
N SER A 80 8.30 -8.42 -19.05
CA SER A 80 8.46 -9.69 -19.77
C SER A 80 9.85 -9.86 -20.39
N LEU A 81 10.57 -8.75 -20.62
CA LEU A 81 11.87 -8.73 -21.29
C LEU A 81 13.02 -8.64 -20.26
N PRO A 82 14.12 -9.39 -20.44
CA PRO A 82 15.28 -9.31 -19.53
C PRO A 82 15.82 -7.88 -19.36
N GLN A 83 15.95 -7.14 -20.46
CA GLN A 83 16.44 -5.76 -20.42
C GLN A 83 15.49 -4.81 -19.68
N GLY A 84 14.18 -4.93 -19.89
CA GLY A 84 13.20 -4.10 -19.16
C GLY A 84 13.19 -4.37 -17.66
N ARG A 85 13.37 -5.64 -17.25
CA ARG A 85 13.58 -5.98 -15.82
C ARG A 85 14.84 -5.33 -15.27
N LYS A 86 15.96 -5.40 -16.00
CA LYS A 86 17.22 -4.78 -15.60
C LYS A 86 17.03 -3.28 -15.38
N MET A 87 16.46 -2.56 -16.36
CA MET A 87 16.22 -1.11 -16.26
C MET A 87 15.34 -0.74 -15.07
N TYR A 88 14.25 -1.48 -14.82
CA TYR A 88 13.39 -1.25 -13.67
C TYR A 88 14.13 -1.44 -12.33
N PHE A 89 14.85 -2.54 -12.15
CA PHE A 89 15.56 -2.79 -10.90
C PHE A 89 16.77 -1.88 -10.70
N ASP A 90 17.42 -1.45 -11.77
CA ASP A 90 18.47 -0.42 -11.70
C ASP A 90 17.88 0.91 -11.22
N ALA A 91 16.75 1.35 -11.81
CA ALA A 91 16.07 2.57 -11.37
C ALA A 91 15.60 2.48 -9.90
N LEU A 92 15.06 1.33 -9.47
CA LEU A 92 14.66 1.13 -8.08
C LEU A 92 15.84 1.19 -7.10
N ARG A 93 17.00 0.64 -7.48
CA ARG A 93 18.24 0.76 -6.68
C ARG A 93 18.72 2.20 -6.63
N THR A 94 18.76 2.91 -7.76
CA THR A 94 19.13 4.33 -7.81
C THR A 94 18.25 5.17 -6.90
N LEU A 95 16.92 5.00 -6.95
CA LEU A 95 16.01 5.73 -6.06
C LEU A 95 16.29 5.43 -4.58
N LEU A 96 16.57 4.18 -4.21
CA LEU A 96 16.92 3.85 -2.83
C LEU A 96 18.25 4.46 -2.38
N THR A 97 19.28 4.45 -3.23
CA THR A 97 20.62 4.93 -2.88
C THR A 97 20.68 6.45 -2.86
N ASP A 98 20.11 7.09 -3.88
CA ASP A 98 20.40 8.49 -4.18
C ASP A 98 19.28 9.44 -3.73
N VAL A 99 18.03 8.96 -3.63
CA VAL A 99 16.85 9.79 -3.39
C VAL A 99 16.17 9.49 -2.06
N TRP A 100 16.06 8.22 -1.68
CA TRP A 100 15.37 7.80 -0.47
C TRP A 100 16.20 8.09 0.78
N ASN A 101 16.27 9.35 1.20
CA ASN A 101 16.96 9.73 2.43
C ASN A 101 15.96 9.77 3.59
N GLU A 102 15.94 8.71 4.41
CA GLU A 102 15.00 8.59 5.52
C GLU A 102 15.11 9.77 6.50
N GLY A 103 16.33 10.22 6.82
CA GLY A 103 16.56 11.34 7.72
C GLY A 103 15.95 12.64 7.19
N ALA A 104 16.18 12.95 5.92
CA ALA A 104 15.64 14.15 5.27
C ALA A 104 14.11 14.09 5.14
N ILE A 105 13.54 12.94 4.76
CA ILE A 105 12.09 12.76 4.65
C ILE A 105 11.42 12.89 6.03
N LEU A 106 11.99 12.27 7.08
CA LEU A 106 11.48 12.40 8.45
C LEU A 106 11.56 13.83 8.97
N ALA A 107 12.64 14.56 8.64
CA ALA A 107 12.76 15.98 8.98
C ALA A 107 11.67 16.82 8.28
N GLU A 108 11.38 16.55 7.02
CA GLU A 108 10.32 17.24 6.28
C GLU A 108 8.92 16.94 6.86
N ILE A 109 8.67 15.68 7.26
CA ILE A 109 7.44 15.32 7.96
C ILE A 109 7.28 16.12 9.26
N ASN A 110 8.35 16.25 10.06
CA ASN A 110 8.30 17.03 11.30
C ASN A 110 8.09 18.53 11.04
N ARG A 111 8.72 19.07 9.99
CA ARG A 111 8.54 20.46 9.56
C ARG A 111 7.08 20.73 9.18
N LEU A 112 6.48 19.84 8.39
CA LEU A 112 5.07 19.94 7.97
C LEU A 112 4.11 19.74 9.16
N GLU A 113 4.37 18.78 10.04
CA GLU A 113 3.56 18.58 11.26
C GLU A 113 3.53 19.87 12.11
N THR A 114 4.68 20.48 12.34
CA THR A 114 4.79 21.75 13.08
C THR A 114 3.97 22.86 12.43
N GLN A 115 4.09 22.99 11.10
CA GLN A 115 3.39 24.03 10.34
C GLN A 115 1.87 23.82 10.29
N LEU A 116 1.42 22.57 10.18
CA LEU A 116 0.01 22.23 9.96
C LEU A 116 -0.78 22.03 11.26
N THR A 117 -0.13 21.65 12.36
CA THR A 117 -0.79 21.41 13.67
C THR A 117 -1.78 22.51 14.07
N PRO A 118 -1.43 23.81 14.09
CA PRO A 118 -2.37 24.85 14.51
C PRO A 118 -3.57 24.99 13.55
N VAL A 119 -3.36 24.76 12.25
CA VAL A 119 -4.42 24.86 11.23
C VAL A 119 -5.37 23.67 11.32
N VAL A 120 -4.82 22.46 11.49
CA VAL A 120 -5.61 21.23 11.67
C VAL A 120 -6.42 21.29 12.96
N ALA A 121 -5.84 21.79 14.05
CA ALA A 121 -6.56 21.93 15.32
C ALA A 121 -7.72 22.95 15.26
N ALA A 122 -7.63 23.94 14.36
CA ALA A 122 -8.68 24.92 14.11
C ALA A 122 -9.72 24.46 13.07
N ASP A 123 -9.49 23.33 12.40
CA ASP A 123 -10.40 22.81 11.38
C ASP A 123 -11.68 22.23 12.02
N LEU A 124 -12.83 22.74 11.61
CA LEU A 124 -14.14 22.32 12.09
C LEU A 124 -14.45 20.84 11.80
N TRP A 125 -13.76 20.24 10.81
CA TRP A 125 -13.97 18.85 10.40
C TRP A 125 -13.03 17.88 11.12
N TYR A 126 -12.04 18.36 11.87
CA TYR A 126 -10.98 17.55 12.47
C TYR A 126 -11.52 16.41 13.34
N THR A 127 -12.52 16.68 14.18
CA THR A 127 -13.11 15.68 15.10
C THR A 127 -13.93 14.59 14.39
N THR A 128 -14.25 14.80 13.11
CA THR A 128 -14.99 13.86 12.27
C THR A 128 -14.13 13.25 11.17
N ALA A 129 -12.82 13.54 11.17
CA ALA A 129 -11.90 13.05 10.18
C ALA A 129 -11.84 11.52 10.17
N LYS A 130 -11.70 10.97 8.96
CA LYS A 130 -11.63 9.54 8.71
C LYS A 130 -10.46 9.20 7.82
N ASP A 131 -9.89 8.01 8.01
CA ASP A 131 -8.96 7.43 7.06
C ASP A 131 -9.68 6.98 5.77
N TRP A 132 -8.92 6.49 4.81
CA TRP A 132 -9.45 6.02 3.52
C TRP A 132 -10.27 4.72 3.62
N GLU A 133 -10.24 4.04 4.77
CA GLU A 133 -11.12 2.90 5.08
C GLU A 133 -12.40 3.34 5.80
N GLY A 134 -12.52 4.62 6.17
CA GLY A 134 -13.65 5.20 6.86
C GLY A 134 -13.58 5.13 8.39
N ASN A 135 -12.44 4.72 8.97
CA ASN A 135 -12.24 4.68 10.41
C ASN A 135 -11.89 6.08 10.94
N PRO A 136 -12.22 6.43 12.20
CA PRO A 136 -11.76 7.67 12.81
C PRO A 136 -10.23 7.80 12.71
N ALA A 137 -9.76 8.97 12.27
CA ALA A 137 -8.34 9.23 12.10
C ALA A 137 -7.97 10.58 12.70
N ASP A 138 -6.88 10.61 13.46
CA ASP A 138 -6.27 11.85 13.95
C ASP A 138 -4.95 12.12 13.24
N PHE A 139 -4.58 13.41 13.18
CA PHE A 139 -3.44 13.89 12.42
C PHE A 139 -2.12 13.28 12.88
N THR A 140 -1.90 13.19 14.19
CA THR A 140 -0.68 12.65 14.78
C THR A 140 -0.52 11.16 14.46
N THR A 141 -1.58 10.37 14.61
CA THR A 141 -1.58 8.94 14.28
C THR A 141 -1.33 8.73 12.78
N SER A 142 -2.00 9.48 11.91
CA SER A 142 -1.77 9.41 10.46
C SER A 142 -0.31 9.73 10.08
N LEU A 143 0.29 10.77 10.66
CA LEU A 143 1.70 11.08 10.42
C LEU A 143 2.64 9.98 10.94
N ASN A 144 2.33 9.36 12.07
CA ASN A 144 3.11 8.25 12.59
C ASN A 144 3.08 7.01 11.67
N LEU A 145 1.96 6.76 10.98
CA LEU A 145 1.90 5.73 9.94
C LEU A 145 2.86 6.04 8.78
N VAL A 146 2.91 7.29 8.32
CA VAL A 146 3.85 7.72 7.27
C VAL A 146 5.30 7.59 7.75
N ARG A 147 5.62 7.99 8.99
CA ARG A 147 6.96 7.82 9.57
C ARG A 147 7.38 6.35 9.63
N ASN A 148 6.48 5.47 10.03
CA ASN A 148 6.73 4.04 10.10
C ASN A 148 6.96 3.44 8.71
N PHE A 149 6.15 3.86 7.72
CA PHE A 149 6.39 3.52 6.33
C PHE A 149 7.79 3.93 5.91
N VAL A 150 8.19 5.20 6.14
CA VAL A 150 9.50 5.72 5.72
C VAL A 150 10.65 4.89 6.28
N LYS A 151 10.60 4.57 7.58
CA LYS A 151 11.62 3.76 8.27
C LYS A 151 11.71 2.34 7.75
N ALA A 152 10.57 1.71 7.44
CA ALA A 152 10.53 0.32 6.98
C ALA A 152 10.90 0.18 5.49
N ARG A 153 10.65 1.23 4.69
CA ARG A 153 10.51 1.08 3.24
C ARG A 153 11.77 0.62 2.52
N ARG A 154 12.94 1.07 2.96
CA ARG A 154 14.22 0.61 2.38
C ARG A 154 14.37 -0.90 2.48
N SER A 155 14.16 -1.46 3.67
CA SER A 155 14.30 -2.90 3.89
C SER A 155 13.28 -3.71 3.08
N GLU A 156 12.04 -3.21 2.96
CA GLU A 156 10.99 -3.83 2.16
C GLU A 156 11.34 -3.83 0.67
N THR A 157 11.81 -2.68 0.17
CA THR A 157 12.18 -2.52 -1.22
C THR A 157 13.42 -3.34 -1.55
N GLN A 158 14.37 -3.46 -0.62
CA GLN A 158 15.52 -4.35 -0.78
C GLN A 158 15.10 -5.82 -0.93
N ARG A 159 14.12 -6.28 -0.14
CA ARG A 159 13.57 -7.66 -0.31
C ARG A 159 12.95 -7.88 -1.68
N ILE A 160 12.31 -6.85 -2.27
CA ILE A 160 11.77 -6.91 -3.64
C ILE A 160 12.90 -7.03 -4.66
N ILE A 161 14.00 -6.29 -4.48
CA ILE A 161 15.17 -6.34 -5.36
C ILE A 161 15.86 -7.70 -5.29
N ASP A 162 16.03 -8.23 -4.08
CA ASP A 162 16.72 -9.51 -3.84
C ASP A 162 15.88 -10.70 -4.29
N ASN A 163 14.55 -10.61 -4.19
CA ASN A 163 13.60 -11.66 -4.55
C ASN A 163 12.55 -11.13 -5.55
N PRO A 164 12.97 -10.85 -6.79
CA PRO A 164 12.11 -10.21 -7.78
C PRO A 164 10.90 -11.10 -8.14
N PRO A 165 9.67 -10.55 -8.22
CA PRO A 165 8.49 -11.33 -8.58
C PRO A 165 8.63 -12.06 -9.91
N ASN A 166 8.21 -13.33 -9.98
CA ASN A 166 8.36 -14.13 -11.19
C ASN A 166 7.49 -13.57 -12.35
N TRP A 167 8.15 -13.11 -13.41
CA TRP A 167 7.51 -12.52 -14.59
C TRP A 167 6.56 -13.48 -15.33
N LYS A 168 6.83 -14.80 -15.32
CA LYS A 168 5.97 -15.79 -15.99
C LYS A 168 4.62 -15.94 -15.29
N ASN A 169 4.62 -15.88 -13.95
CA ASN A 169 3.41 -16.01 -13.14
C ASN A 169 2.50 -14.77 -13.30
N LEU A 170 3.09 -13.58 -13.44
CA LEU A 170 2.36 -12.32 -13.58
C LEU A 170 1.65 -12.17 -14.95
N LEU A 171 2.23 -12.71 -16.03
CA LEU A 171 1.56 -12.72 -17.33
C LEU A 171 0.37 -13.69 -17.37
N ALA A 172 0.44 -14.79 -16.62
CA ALA A 172 -0.66 -15.76 -16.52
C ALA A 172 -1.86 -15.19 -15.75
N THR A 173 -1.62 -14.43 -14.68
CA THR A 173 -2.68 -13.77 -13.89
C THR A 173 -3.35 -12.64 -14.67
N ASN A 174 -2.57 -11.78 -15.37
CA ASN A 174 -3.12 -10.71 -16.21
C ASN A 174 -3.97 -11.24 -17.38
N ARG A 175 -3.58 -12.37 -18.01
CA ARG A 175 -4.40 -13.02 -19.06
C ARG A 175 -5.72 -13.58 -18.53
N LYS A 176 -5.73 -14.14 -17.31
CA LYS A 176 -6.96 -14.62 -16.67
C LYS A 176 -7.91 -13.47 -16.33
N GLN A 177 -7.39 -12.34 -15.83
CA GLN A 177 -8.19 -11.14 -15.54
C GLN A 177 -8.74 -10.48 -16.80
N ASN A 178 -7.95 -10.37 -17.88
CA ASN A 178 -8.43 -9.83 -19.16
C ASN A 178 -9.46 -10.74 -19.86
N LYS A 179 -9.45 -12.06 -19.62
CA LYS A 179 -10.54 -12.95 -20.06
C LYS A 179 -11.82 -12.73 -19.25
N GLY A 180 -11.71 -12.42 -17.95
CA GLY A 180 -12.85 -12.05 -17.10
C GLY A 180 -13.50 -10.73 -17.53
N ASN A 181 -12.70 -9.73 -17.90
CA ASN A 181 -13.20 -8.41 -18.35
C ASN A 181 -13.78 -8.40 -19.78
N LYS A 182 -13.55 -9.44 -20.59
CA LYS A 182 -14.19 -9.58 -21.92
C LYS A 182 -15.62 -10.13 -21.87
N ALA A 183 -16.08 -10.61 -20.72
CA ALA A 183 -17.47 -10.99 -20.52
C ALA A 183 -18.27 -9.78 -20.00
N GLY A 184 -18.68 -8.90 -20.91
CA GLY A 184 -19.78 -7.94 -20.77
C GLY A 184 -19.76 -7.01 -19.54
N LEU A 185 -19.56 -5.71 -19.79
CA LEU A 185 -20.08 -4.66 -18.91
C LEU A 185 -21.60 -4.81 -18.78
N LYS A 186 -22.05 -5.58 -17.78
CA LYS A 186 -23.39 -5.50 -17.23
C LYS A 186 -23.28 -4.92 -15.84
N TYR A 187 -23.59 -3.63 -15.74
CA TYR A 187 -23.99 -3.04 -14.46
C TYR A 187 -25.25 -3.76 -14.00
N ASN A 188 -25.09 -4.67 -13.04
CA ASN A 188 -26.21 -5.25 -12.31
C ASN A 188 -26.00 -4.96 -10.83
N ASN A 189 -26.71 -3.94 -10.36
CA ASN A 189 -27.17 -3.85 -8.98
C ASN A 189 -28.02 -5.09 -8.72
N LYS A 190 -27.49 -6.08 -8.00
CA LYS A 190 -28.29 -7.06 -7.27
C LYS A 190 -27.45 -7.69 -6.17
N SER A 191 -27.85 -7.40 -4.94
CA SER A 191 -27.54 -8.13 -3.74
C SER A 191 -27.81 -9.62 -3.98
N SER A 192 -26.77 -10.45 -3.89
CA SER A 192 -26.92 -11.90 -3.82
C SER A 192 -26.26 -12.37 -2.55
N GLY A 193 -27.08 -12.65 -1.53
CA GLY A 193 -26.66 -13.39 -0.37
C GLY A 193 -26.18 -14.79 -0.77
N SER A 194 -25.07 -15.20 -0.20
CA SER A 194 -24.65 -16.59 -0.14
C SER A 194 -24.49 -16.94 1.35
N GLU A 195 -25.46 -17.66 1.88
CA GLU A 195 -25.36 -18.35 3.17
C GLU A 195 -24.24 -19.39 3.08
N GLY A 196 -23.08 -19.00 3.58
CA GLY A 196 -22.05 -19.89 4.08
C GLY A 196 -21.64 -19.30 5.42
N ASN A 197 -21.90 -20.02 6.51
CA ASN A 197 -21.71 -19.61 7.88
C ASN A 197 -20.26 -19.14 8.13
N LYS A 198 -19.99 -17.86 7.87
CA LYS A 198 -18.74 -17.16 8.15
C LYS A 198 -19.09 -16.08 9.16
N ASN A 199 -18.69 -16.29 10.42
CA ASN A 199 -18.73 -15.22 11.42
C ASN A 199 -18.13 -13.96 10.78
N THR A 200 -18.92 -12.89 10.76
CA THR A 200 -18.49 -11.61 10.19
C THR A 200 -17.29 -11.08 10.97
N THR A 201 -16.40 -10.32 10.31
CA THR A 201 -15.27 -9.62 10.94
C THR A 201 -15.71 -8.90 12.23
N GLN A 202 -16.89 -8.27 12.21
CA GLN A 202 -17.47 -7.57 13.35
C GLN A 202 -17.87 -8.52 14.49
N GLN A 203 -18.50 -9.66 14.20
CA GLN A 203 -18.81 -10.67 15.21
C GLN A 203 -17.56 -11.25 15.87
N GLN A 204 -16.47 -11.43 15.11
CA GLN A 204 -15.20 -11.91 15.65
C GLN A 204 -14.59 -10.87 16.60
N VAL A 205 -14.54 -9.60 16.18
CA VAL A 205 -14.04 -8.50 17.03
C VAL A 205 -14.87 -8.38 18.31
N GLU A 206 -16.20 -8.34 18.21
CA GLU A 206 -17.08 -8.20 19.39
C GLU A 206 -16.95 -9.39 20.36
N GLY A 207 -16.79 -10.61 19.84
CA GLY A 207 -16.55 -11.79 20.68
C GLY A 207 -15.26 -11.68 21.50
N TRP A 208 -14.18 -11.20 20.87
CA TRP A 208 -12.91 -10.98 21.55
C TRP A 208 -12.99 -9.82 22.55
N ILE A 209 -13.62 -8.70 22.20
CA ILE A 209 -13.77 -7.55 23.10
C ILE A 209 -14.62 -7.90 24.32
N ASN A 210 -15.70 -8.67 24.15
CA ASN A 210 -16.51 -9.11 25.29
C ASN A 210 -15.71 -10.04 26.22
N TYR A 211 -14.91 -10.95 25.67
CA TYR A 211 -14.03 -11.80 26.47
C TYR A 211 -12.97 -10.99 27.23
N LEU A 212 -12.31 -10.04 26.56
CA LEU A 212 -11.28 -9.19 27.15
C LEU A 212 -11.83 -8.29 28.26
N ARG A 213 -13.11 -7.88 28.18
CA ARG A 213 -13.77 -7.07 29.22
C ARG A 213 -13.99 -7.82 30.53
N THR A 214 -14.12 -9.14 30.49
CA THR A 214 -14.51 -9.95 31.66
C THR A 214 -13.40 -10.82 32.22
N THR A 215 -12.22 -10.80 31.62
CA THR A 215 -11.05 -11.61 32.02
C THR A 215 -10.03 -10.75 32.78
N SER A 216 -9.10 -11.37 33.51
CA SER A 216 -8.01 -10.64 34.16
C SER A 216 -6.95 -10.17 33.15
N GLU A 217 -6.19 -9.13 33.48
CA GLU A 217 -5.15 -8.56 32.60
C GLU A 217 -4.11 -9.60 32.14
N SER A 218 -3.67 -10.47 33.05
CA SER A 218 -2.76 -11.59 32.74
C SER A 218 -3.35 -12.57 31.72
N GLN A 219 -4.65 -12.89 31.85
CA GLN A 219 -5.34 -13.75 30.90
C GLN A 219 -5.54 -13.05 29.54
N ALA A 220 -5.78 -11.74 29.54
CA ALA A 220 -5.86 -10.94 28.32
C ALA A 220 -4.52 -10.94 27.55
N HIS A 221 -3.40 -10.75 28.24
CA HIS A 221 -2.05 -10.84 27.65
C HIS A 221 -1.76 -12.23 27.07
N GLN A 222 -2.11 -13.30 27.78
CA GLN A 222 -1.96 -14.66 27.26
C GLN A 222 -2.85 -14.92 26.04
N ALA A 223 -4.08 -14.41 26.06
CA ALA A 223 -5.06 -14.65 25.00
C ALA A 223 -4.64 -14.01 23.67
N ILE A 224 -4.09 -12.79 23.68
CA ILE A 224 -3.60 -12.12 22.46
C ILE A 224 -2.32 -12.78 21.91
N GLN A 225 -1.60 -13.55 22.71
CA GLN A 225 -0.44 -14.33 22.27
C GLN A 225 -0.81 -15.72 21.73
N SER A 226 -2.07 -16.15 21.89
CA SER A 226 -2.52 -17.49 21.52
C SER A 226 -2.52 -17.73 20.00
N GLN A 227 -2.36 -18.99 19.59
CA GLN A 227 -2.51 -19.40 18.19
C GLN A 227 -3.88 -19.03 17.61
N LYS A 228 -4.93 -19.03 18.44
CA LYS A 228 -6.29 -18.64 18.06
C LYS A 228 -6.36 -17.16 17.66
N PHE A 229 -5.66 -16.29 18.38
CA PHE A 229 -5.55 -14.87 18.03
C PHE A 229 -4.70 -14.68 16.77
N ARG A 230 -3.55 -15.37 16.68
CA ARG A 230 -2.63 -15.34 15.53
C ARG A 230 -3.26 -15.82 14.22
N ALA A 231 -4.24 -16.71 14.29
CA ALA A 231 -4.96 -17.22 13.12
C ALA A 231 -6.04 -16.26 12.59
N LEU A 232 -6.37 -15.19 13.32
CA LEU A 232 -7.31 -14.17 12.85
C LEU A 232 -6.72 -13.38 11.67
N ASP A 233 -7.60 -12.82 10.84
CA ASP A 233 -7.19 -11.86 9.84
C ASP A 233 -6.50 -10.65 10.50
N SER A 234 -5.46 -10.11 9.86
CA SER A 234 -4.68 -9.00 10.40
C SER A 234 -5.54 -7.76 10.72
N LYS A 235 -6.63 -7.53 9.97
CA LYS A 235 -7.56 -6.43 10.25
C LYS A 235 -8.34 -6.67 11.54
N VAL A 236 -8.75 -7.92 11.80
CA VAL A 236 -9.43 -8.33 13.04
C VAL A 236 -8.48 -8.20 14.23
N GLN A 237 -7.23 -8.63 14.09
CA GLN A 237 -6.22 -8.52 15.15
C GLN A 237 -5.96 -7.07 15.53
N TRP A 238 -5.77 -6.20 14.54
CA TRP A 238 -5.53 -4.78 14.76
C TRP A 238 -6.70 -4.11 15.49
N GLU A 239 -7.94 -4.36 15.05
CA GLU A 239 -9.14 -3.78 15.68
C GLU A 239 -9.30 -4.22 17.14
N ILE A 240 -9.04 -5.50 17.44
CA ILE A 240 -9.10 -6.02 18.81
C ILE A 240 -8.04 -5.34 19.69
N LEU A 241 -6.79 -5.23 19.21
CA LEU A 241 -5.71 -4.60 19.97
C LEU A 241 -5.96 -3.10 20.17
N ASN A 242 -6.54 -2.42 19.18
CA ASN A 242 -6.86 -1.01 19.28
C ASN A 242 -7.97 -0.76 20.32
N ARG A 243 -9.07 -1.50 20.23
CA ARG A 243 -10.18 -1.38 21.20
C ARG A 243 -9.82 -1.87 22.60
N ALA A 244 -8.88 -2.80 22.75
CA ALA A 244 -8.38 -3.20 24.06
C ALA A 244 -7.63 -2.05 24.78
N LYS A 245 -6.95 -1.15 24.05
CA LYS A 245 -6.31 0.03 24.63
C LYS A 245 -7.34 1.03 25.19
N GLU A 246 -8.49 1.16 24.55
CA GLU A 246 -9.61 1.98 25.04
C GLU A 246 -10.21 1.43 26.33
N LEU A 247 -10.13 0.11 26.56
CA LEU A 247 -10.49 -0.55 27.81
C LEU A 247 -9.42 -0.39 28.91
N LYS A 248 -8.38 0.43 28.69
CA LYS A 248 -7.20 0.60 29.55
C LYS A 248 -6.40 -0.69 29.78
N LEU A 249 -6.56 -1.69 28.91
CA LEU A 249 -5.72 -2.88 28.92
C LEU A 249 -4.47 -2.56 28.10
N ASN A 250 -3.29 -2.54 28.73
CA ASN A 250 -2.04 -2.26 28.04
C ASN A 250 -1.54 -3.52 27.31
N LEU A 251 -2.23 -3.89 26.23
CA LEU A 251 -1.94 -5.10 25.46
C LEU A 251 -1.02 -4.78 24.27
N SER A 252 0.12 -5.45 24.18
CA SER A 252 1.03 -5.41 23.03
C SER A 252 1.33 -6.82 22.53
N PHE A 253 1.22 -7.03 21.22
CA PHE A 253 1.62 -8.28 20.60
C PHE A 253 3.14 -8.27 20.36
N GLU A 254 3.87 -9.03 21.15
CA GLU A 254 5.27 -9.34 20.87
C GLU A 254 5.37 -10.43 19.79
N GLU A 255 5.94 -10.07 18.64
CA GLU A 255 6.36 -11.05 17.64
C GLU A 255 7.53 -11.86 18.22
N ILE A 256 7.25 -13.09 18.65
CA ILE A 256 8.32 -14.05 18.94
C ILE A 256 9.00 -14.37 17.60
N LYS A 257 10.29 -14.02 17.51
CA LYS A 257 11.18 -14.25 16.36
C LYS A 257 11.17 -15.68 15.84
#